data_AF-A0A133P0T3-F1
#
_entry.id   AF-A0A133P0T3-F1
#
_cell.length_a   1.000
_cell.length_b   1.000
_cell.length_c   1.000
_cell.angle_alpha   90.00
_cell.angle_beta   90.00
_cell.angle_gamma   90.00
#
_symmetry.space_group_name_H-M   'P 1'
#
loop_
_entity.id
_entity.type
_entity.pdbx_description
1 polymer ?
#
loop_
_entity_poly.entity_id
_entity_poly.type
_entity_poly.pdbx_seq_one_letter_code
_entity_poly.pdbx_strand_id
1 'polypeptide(L)' 'MKDIYFISEETRLIFGLVELTAKAQLDFLGIDESYYINKSKAKNWYERIKTKLENCEHGFKDLAIEKLEKLYKGMGGKIK' A
#
# COMPACT_ATOMS: atom_id res chain seq x y z
N MET A 1 14.09 10.06 -10.75
CA MET A 1 13.46 9.33 -9.61
C MET A 1 14.56 9.05 -8.61
N LYS A 2 14.32 9.20 -7.31
CA LYS A 2 15.32 8.77 -6.31
C LYS A 2 15.41 7.25 -6.38
N ASP A 3 16.60 6.70 -6.67
CA ASP A 3 16.84 5.25 -6.82
C ASP A 3 16.46 4.43 -5.57
N ILE A 4 16.24 5.10 -4.43
CA ILE A 4 15.84 4.51 -3.14
C ILE A 4 14.57 3.66 -3.21
N TYR A 5 13.70 3.89 -4.21
CA TYR A 5 12.39 3.23 -4.32
C TYR A 5 12.40 1.88 -5.06
N PHE A 6 13.49 1.51 -5.73
CA PHE A 6 13.54 0.29 -6.56
C PHE A 6 14.55 -0.75 -6.08
N ILE A 7 15.06 -0.58 -4.86
CA ILE A 7 16.08 -1.43 -4.21
C ILE A 7 15.47 -2.75 -3.75
N SER A 8 14.29 -2.70 -3.13
CA SER A 8 13.57 -3.86 -2.60
C SER A 8 12.07 -3.80 -2.89
N GLU A 9 11.36 -4.89 -2.63
CA GLU A 9 9.90 -4.94 -2.75
C GLU A 9 9.22 -3.88 -1.86
N GLU A 10 9.69 -3.72 -0.61
CA GLU A 10 9.19 -2.75 0.35
C GLU A 10 9.35 -1.32 -0.16
N THR A 11 10.53 -1.00 -0.70
CA THR A 11 10.77 0.34 -1.25
C THR A 11 9.85 0.64 -2.45
N ARG A 12 9.51 -0.36 -3.26
CA ARG A 12 8.55 -0.22 -4.36
C ARG A 12 7.13 -0.02 -3.84
N LEU A 13 6.73 -0.74 -2.80
CA LEU A 13 5.44 -0.52 -2.13
C LEU A 13 5.32 0.90 -1.61
N ILE A 14 6.38 1.43 -0.99
CA ILE A 14 6.41 2.82 -0.52
C ILE A 14 6.22 3.79 -1.69
N PHE A 15 6.88 3.59 -2.82
CA PHE A 15 6.68 4.42 -4.01
C PHE A 15 5.23 4.42 -4.49
N GLY A 16 4.62 3.24 -4.63
CA GLY A 16 3.23 3.11 -5.05
C GLY A 16 2.25 3.79 -4.08
N LEU A 17 2.54 3.77 -2.78
CA LEU A 17 1.69 4.36 -1.75
C LEU A 17 1.87 5.88 -1.59
N VAL A 18 3.09 6.38 -1.76
CA VAL A 18 3.45 7.77 -1.46
C VAL A 18 3.42 8.67 -2.69
N GLU A 19 3.96 8.20 -3.82
CA GLU A 19 4.20 9.02 -5.01
C GLU A 19 3.08 8.90 -6.05
N LEU A 20 2.41 7.74 -6.12
CA LEU A 20 1.35 7.51 -7.08
C LEU A 20 -0.02 7.85 -6.50
N THR A 21 -0.95 8.21 -7.40
CA THR A 21 -2.35 8.50 -7.05
C THR A 21 -3.31 7.92 -8.08
N ALA A 22 -4.59 7.81 -7.71
CA ALA A 22 -5.68 7.37 -8.57
C ALA A 22 -5.37 6.05 -9.30
N LYS A 23 -5.73 5.94 -10.59
CA LYS A 23 -5.58 4.70 -11.36
C LYS A 23 -4.14 4.18 -11.39
N ALA A 24 -3.16 5.08 -11.53
CA ALA A 24 -1.75 4.68 -11.58
C ALA A 24 -1.30 4.00 -10.28
N GLN A 25 -1.78 4.46 -9.13
CA GLN A 25 -1.52 3.80 -7.84
C GLN A 25 -2.14 2.41 -7.78
N LEU A 26 -3.40 2.27 -8.21
CA LEU A 26 -4.10 0.98 -8.17
C LEU A 26 -3.44 -0.04 -9.10
N ASP A 27 -3.15 0.36 -10.34
CA ASP A 27 -2.48 -0.48 -11.33
C ASP A 27 -1.11 -0.96 -10.81
N PHE A 28 -0.33 -0.04 -10.23
CA PHE A 28 1.00 -0.35 -9.70
C PHE A 28 0.95 -1.31 -8.50
N LEU A 29 -0.03 -1.15 -7.61
CA LEU A 29 -0.22 -2.00 -6.44
C LEU A 29 -0.96 -3.32 -6.73
N GLY A 30 -1.39 -3.54 -7.98
CA GLY A 30 -2.14 -4.71 -8.39
C GLY A 30 -3.54 -4.79 -7.78
N ILE A 31 -4.17 -3.63 -7.54
CA ILE A 31 -5.51 -3.52 -6.99
C ILE A 31 -6.51 -3.36 -8.13
N ASP A 32 -7.44 -4.29 -8.23
CA ASP A 32 -8.61 -4.24 -9.11
C ASP A 32 -9.91 -4.09 -8.31
N GLU A 33 -11.04 -4.04 -9.02
CA GLU A 33 -12.38 -3.92 -8.42
C GLU A 33 -12.71 -4.99 -7.37
N SER A 34 -12.15 -6.19 -7.50
CA SER A 34 -12.46 -7.30 -6.58
C SER A 34 -12.02 -7.03 -5.13
N TYR A 35 -11.06 -6.12 -4.93
CA TYR A 35 -10.66 -5.65 -3.60
C TYR A 35 -11.74 -4.78 -2.94
N TYR A 36 -12.55 -4.07 -3.72
CA TYR A 36 -13.66 -3.27 -3.21
C TYR A 36 -14.91 -4.12 -2.95
N ILE A 37 -15.02 -5.28 -3.60
CA ILE A 37 -16.13 -6.22 -3.44
C ILE A 37 -15.86 -7.20 -2.30
N ASN A 38 -14.65 -7.77 -2.23
CA ASN A 38 -14.29 -8.82 -1.27
C ASN A 38 -13.47 -8.25 -0.10
N LYS A 39 -14.16 -7.99 1.01
CA LYS A 39 -13.55 -7.46 2.25
C LYS A 39 -12.43 -8.34 2.80
N SER A 40 -12.54 -9.67 2.68
CA SER A 40 -11.48 -10.57 3.14
C SER A 40 -10.23 -10.46 2.27
N LYS A 41 -10.40 -10.31 0.94
CA LYS A 41 -9.28 -10.08 0.01
C LYS A 41 -8.56 -8.78 0.33
N ALA A 42 -9.31 -7.69 0.52
CA ALA A 42 -8.76 -6.40 0.91
C ALA A 42 -8.02 -6.45 2.25
N LYS A 43 -8.63 -7.08 3.26
CA LYS A 43 -8.03 -7.22 4.59
C LYS A 43 -6.71 -7.99 4.53
N ASN A 44 -6.70 -9.16 3.88
CA ASN A 44 -5.50 -9.99 3.77
C ASN A 44 -4.37 -9.25 3.03
N TRP A 45 -4.71 -8.49 1.99
CA TRP A 45 -3.74 -7.64 1.29
C TRP A 45 -3.21 -6.53 2.19
N TYR A 46 -4.10 -5.80 2.87
CA TYR A 46 -3.71 -4.73 3.79
C TYR A 46 -2.77 -5.23 4.89
N GLU A 47 -3.10 -6.32 5.56
CA GLU A 47 -2.27 -6.90 6.63
C GLU A 47 -0.90 -7.31 6.10
N ARG A 48 -0.86 -7.99 4.94
CA ARG A 48 0.41 -8.38 4.30
C ARG A 48 1.29 -7.17 3.96
N ILE A 49 0.72 -6.13 3.37
CA ILE A 49 1.49 -4.93 3.01
C ILE A 49 1.94 -4.18 4.27
N LYS A 50 1.07 -4.05 5.29
CA LYS A 50 1.40 -3.39 6.55
C LYS A 50 2.58 -4.06 7.25
N THR A 51 2.57 -5.38 7.37
CA THR A 51 3.70 -6.14 7.95
C THR A 51 5.01 -5.93 7.18
N LYS A 52 4.98 -5.84 5.85
CA LYS A 52 6.18 -5.54 5.05
C LYS A 52 6.71 -4.14 5.34
N LEU A 53 5.82 -3.14 5.41
CA LEU A 53 6.21 -1.76 5.70
C LEU A 53 6.75 -1.59 7.12
N GLU A 54 6.14 -2.23 8.12
CA GLU A 54 6.58 -2.15 9.52
C GLU A 54 8.01 -2.67 9.72
N ASN A 55 8.39 -3.70 8.96
CA ASN A 55 9.73 -4.30 8.98
C ASN A 55 10.75 -3.61 8.06
N CYS A 56 10.35 -2.55 7.34
CA CYS A 56 11.23 -1.83 6.41
C CYS A 56 11.92 -0.65 7.09
N GLU A 57 13.24 -0.53 6.95
CA GLU A 57 13.98 0.67 7.35
C GLU A 57 14.03 1.67 6.18
N HIS A 58 13.00 2.52 6.08
CA HIS A 58 12.94 3.56 5.06
C HIS A 58 12.34 4.86 5.61
N GLY A 59 12.90 6.02 5.21
CA GLY A 59 12.51 7.33 5.75
C GLY A 59 11.06 7.75 5.45
N PHE A 60 10.41 7.09 4.49
CA PHE A 60 9.00 7.32 4.14
C PHE A 60 8.05 6.23 4.66
N LYS A 61 8.52 5.33 5.54
CA LYS A 61 7.71 4.22 6.08
C LYS A 61 6.40 4.72 6.68
N ASP A 62 6.47 5.67 7.62
CA ASP A 62 5.29 6.08 8.39
C ASP A 62 4.24 6.73 7.49
N LEU A 63 4.68 7.54 6.52
CA LEU A 63 3.80 8.11 5.50
C LEU A 63 3.18 7.02 4.61
N ALA A 64 3.95 6.01 4.21
CA ALA A 64 3.42 4.89 3.42
C ALA A 64 2.36 4.10 4.20
N ILE A 65 2.56 3.88 5.51
CA ILE A 65 1.57 3.23 6.38
C ILE A 65 0.30 4.09 6.45
N GLU A 66 0.41 5.41 6.65
CA GLU A 66 -0.77 6.30 6.65
C GLU A 66 -1.55 6.22 5.33
N LYS A 67 -0.85 6.24 4.19
CA LYS A 67 -1.46 6.14 2.86
C LYS A 67 -2.11 4.78 2.64
N LEU A 68 -1.47 3.70 3.08
CA LEU A 68 -2.02 2.34 3.05
C LEU A 68 -3.33 2.26 3.85
N GLU A 69 -3.36 2.80 5.07
CA GLU A 69 -4.55 2.81 5.92
C GLU A 69 -5.70 3.58 5.27
N LYS A 70 -5.39 4.72 4.63
CA LYS A 70 -6.39 5.51 3.89
C LYS A 70 -6.94 4.76 2.68
N LEU A 71 -6.08 4.07 1.93
CA LEU A 71 -6.48 3.25 0.78
C LEU A 71 -7.35 2.06 1.21
N TYR A 72 -6.96 1.36 2.27
CA TYR A 72 -7.75 0.25 2.82
C TYR A 72 -9.11 0.69 3.36
N LYS A 73 -9.19 1.85 4.03
CA LYS A 73 -10.48 2.47 4.40
C LYS A 73 -11.36 2.74 3.18
N GLY A 74 -10.76 3.19 2.08
CA GLY A 74 -11.44 3.36 0.79
C GLY A 74 -12.02 2.07 0.21
N MET A 75 -11.44 0.91 0.53
CA MET A 75 -11.97 -0.42 0.17
C MET A 75 -13.08 -0.91 1.12
N GLY A 76 -13.53 -0.08 2.07
CA GLY A 76 -14.49 -0.45 3.11
C GLY A 76 -13.87 -1.19 4.30
N GLY A 77 -12.54 -1.18 4.40
CA GLY A 77 -11.78 -1.70 5.52
C GLY A 77 -12.02 -0.92 6.81
N LYS A 78 -12.05 -1.62 7.94
CA LYS A 78 -12.11 -1.02 9.28
C LYS A 78 -10.80 -1.31 10.00
N ILE A 79 -10.17 -0.25 10.52
CA ILE A 79 -9.00 -0.33 11.38
C ILE A 79 -9.52 -0.17 12.81
N LYS A 80 -9.18 -1.11 13.69
CA LYS A 80 -9.56 -1.10 15.10
C LYS A 80 -8.42 -0.59 15.95
#